data_AF-A0A2A5IJP4-F1
#
_entry.id   AF-A0A2A5IJP4-F1
#
_cell.length_a   1.000
_cell.length_b   1.000
_cell.length_c   1.000
_cell.angle_alpha   90.00
_cell.angle_beta   90.00
_cell.angle_gamma   90.00
#
_symmetry.space_group_name_H-M   'P 1'
#
loop_
_entity.id
_entity.type
_entity.pdbx_description
1 polymer ?
#
loop_
_entity_poly.entity_id
_entity_poly.type
_entity_poly.pdbx_seq_one_letter_code
_entity_poly.pdbx_strand_id
1 'polypeptide(L)'
;PSCFDGHPVPPLGFLAELEQILASRKGADPATSYTASLYDKGTKRIAQKVGEEGVEVALAAMAKDREELINESADLLYHLTVLLQNEG
;
A
#
# COMPACT_ATOMS: atom_id res chain seq x y z
N PRO A 1 4.43 -15.45 16.31
CA PRO A 1 5.90 -15.59 16.39
C PRO A 1 6.32 -17.01 15.97
N SER A 2 7.23 -17.09 14.99
CA SER A 2 7.74 -18.34 14.44
C SER A 2 9.09 -18.66 15.08
N CYS A 3 9.42 -19.94 15.28
CA CYS A 3 10.75 -20.37 15.75
C CYS A 3 11.87 -20.15 14.71
N PHE A 4 11.54 -19.54 13.56
CA PHE A 4 12.41 -19.30 12.40
C PHE A 4 12.67 -17.81 12.16
N ASP A 5 12.53 -16.96 13.19
CA ASP A 5 12.87 -15.54 13.14
C ASP A 5 14.34 -15.37 12.68
N GLY A 6 14.55 -15.10 11.39
CA GLY A 6 15.87 -15.04 10.75
C GLY A 6 15.96 -15.69 9.36
N HIS A 7 14.97 -16.48 8.95
CA HIS A 7 14.86 -16.92 7.56
C HIS A 7 14.34 -15.76 6.69
N PRO A 8 14.89 -15.56 5.47
CA PRO A 8 14.37 -14.54 4.58
C PRO A 8 12.91 -14.85 4.30
N VAL A 9 12.04 -13.90 4.65
CA VAL A 9 10.64 -13.93 4.29
C VAL A 9 10.59 -14.10 2.77
N PRO A 10 9.81 -15.05 2.23
CA PRO A 10 9.65 -15.15 0.79
C PRO A 10 9.28 -13.77 0.22
N PRO A 11 9.75 -13.36 -0.97
CA PRO A 11 9.51 -12.00 -1.47
C PRO A 11 8.04 -11.56 -1.42
N LEU A 12 7.10 -12.49 -1.62
CA LEU A 12 5.66 -12.23 -1.49
C LEU A 12 5.15 -12.16 -0.05
N GLY A 13 5.84 -12.77 0.92
CA GLY A 13 5.47 -12.70 2.33
C GLY A 13 5.57 -11.28 2.91
N PHE A 14 6.39 -10.42 2.32
CA PHE A 14 6.40 -8.99 2.65
C PHE A 14 5.02 -8.32 2.45
N LEU A 15 4.23 -8.73 1.45
CA LEU A 15 2.89 -8.16 1.25
C LEU A 15 1.93 -8.54 2.40
N ALA A 16 2.07 -9.74 2.96
CA ALA A 16 1.31 -10.14 4.14
C ALA A 16 1.73 -9.37 5.39
N GLU A 17 3.03 -9.09 5.56
CA GLU A 17 3.51 -8.22 6.64
C GLU A 17 3.01 -6.77 6.47
N LEU A 18 3.06 -6.25 5.24
CA LEU A 18 2.51 -4.94 4.92
C LEU A 18 1.03 -4.86 5.29
N GLU A 19 0.23 -5.85 4.90
CA GLU A 19 -1.19 -5.93 5.27
C GLU A 19 -1.39 -5.84 6.80
N GLN A 20 -0.63 -6.62 7.58
CA GLN A 20 -0.70 -6.58 9.04
C GLN A 20 -0.32 -5.21 9.62
N ILE A 21 0.72 -4.57 9.06
CA ILE A 21 1.11 -3.22 9.43
C ILE A 21 -0.02 -2.22 9.14
N LEU A 22 -0.65 -2.30 7.96
CA LEU A 22 -1.74 -1.41 7.57
C LEU A 22 -2.96 -1.59 8.47
N ALA A 23 -3.31 -2.83 8.82
CA ALA A 23 -4.39 -3.14 9.76
C ALA A 23 -4.10 -2.54 11.15
N SER A 24 -2.86 -2.71 11.66
CA SER A 24 -2.46 -2.16 12.96
C SER A 24 -2.54 -0.63 13.05
N ARG A 25 -2.49 0.06 11.91
CA ARG A 25 -2.53 1.53 11.83
C ARG A 25 -3.94 2.12 11.67
N LYS A 26 -4.99 1.29 11.53
CA LYS A 26 -6.36 1.75 11.33
C LYS A 26 -6.90 2.62 12.48
N GLY A 27 -6.43 2.39 13.70
CA GLY A 27 -6.76 3.18 14.90
C GLY A 27 -5.63 4.06 15.44
N ALA A 28 -4.53 4.23 14.68
CA ALA A 28 -3.42 5.09 15.09
C ALA A 28 -3.78 6.58 14.91
N ASP A 29 -2.98 7.47 15.50
CA ASP A 29 -3.19 8.92 15.36
C ASP A 29 -2.94 9.38 13.91
N PRO A 30 -3.95 9.96 13.21
CA PRO A 30 -3.81 10.43 11.84
C PRO A 30 -2.80 11.58 11.67
N ALA A 31 -2.44 12.30 12.74
CA ALA A 31 -1.42 13.34 12.68
C ALA A 31 0.01 12.78 12.57
N THR A 32 0.23 11.52 12.96
CA THR A 32 1.57 10.89 13.01
C THR A 32 1.73 9.73 12.04
N SER A 33 0.64 9.24 11.45
CA SER A 33 0.64 8.10 10.52
C SER A 33 -0.12 8.42 9.24
N TYR A 34 0.58 8.35 8.11
CA TYR A 34 -0.02 8.54 6.79
C TYR A 34 -1.17 7.55 6.55
N THR A 35 -0.96 6.27 6.90
CA THR A 35 -1.99 5.23 6.78
C THR A 35 -3.22 5.57 7.60
N ALA A 36 -3.06 6.02 8.85
CA ALA A 36 -4.19 6.43 9.68
C ALA A 36 -4.92 7.64 9.08
N SER A 37 -4.17 8.61 8.53
CA SER A 37 -4.76 9.77 7.84
C SER A 37 -5.58 9.39 6.60
N LEU A 38 -5.24 8.28 5.92
CA LEU A 38 -6.02 7.78 4.78
C LEU A 38 -7.34 7.17 5.24
N TYR A 39 -7.31 6.34 6.30
CA TYR A 39 -8.52 5.78 6.89
C TYR A 39 -9.45 6.86 7.44
N ASP A 40 -8.91 7.87 8.11
CA ASP A 40 -9.66 9.04 8.61
C ASP A 40 -10.38 9.81 7.49
N LYS A 41 -9.71 9.97 6.34
CA LYS A 41 -10.30 10.61 5.14
C LYS A 41 -11.33 9.74 4.41
N GLY A 42 -11.42 8.46 4.76
CA GLY A 42 -12.42 7.51 4.28
C GLY A 42 -12.24 7.03 2.84
N THR A 43 -13.13 6.10 2.45
CA THR A 43 -13.10 5.33 1.19
C THR A 43 -12.90 6.18 -0.05
N LYS A 44 -13.57 7.34 -0.13
CA LYS A 44 -13.48 8.23 -1.30
C LYS A 44 -12.04 8.65 -1.58
N ARG A 45 -11.29 9.06 -0.54
CA ARG A 45 -9.89 9.49 -0.71
C ARG A 45 -8.97 8.32 -1.02
N ILE A 46 -9.21 7.17 -0.39
CA ILE A 46 -8.42 5.95 -0.63
C ILE A 46 -8.59 5.48 -2.08
N ALA A 47 -9.84 5.36 -2.55
CA ALA A 47 -10.14 4.95 -3.92
C ALA A 47 -9.63 5.97 -4.96
N GLN A 48 -9.65 7.27 -4.64
CA GLN A 48 -9.03 8.29 -5.48
C GLN A 48 -7.54 8.00 -5.68
N LYS A 49 -6.79 7.71 -4.61
CA LYS A 49 -5.37 7.37 -4.72
C LYS A 49 -5.16 6.14 -5.60
N VAL A 50 -5.92 5.06 -5.39
CA VAL A 50 -5.85 3.86 -6.26
C VAL A 50 -6.03 4.22 -7.75
N GLY A 51 -6.96 5.12 -8.06
CA GLY A 51 -7.16 5.61 -9.43
C GLY A 51 -6.00 6.44 -9.97
N GLU A 52 -5.43 7.35 -9.16
CA GLU A 52 -4.25 8.16 -9.51
C GLU A 52 -3.04 7.26 -9.82
N GLU A 53 -2.66 6.39 -8.89
CA GLU A 53 -1.49 5.49 -9.06
C GLU A 53 -1.67 4.54 -10.25
N GLY A 54 -2.90 4.06 -10.50
CA GLY A 54 -3.18 3.19 -11.64
C GLY A 54 -2.95 3.88 -12.99
N VAL A 55 -3.22 5.19 -13.07
CA VAL A 55 -2.91 6.00 -14.26
C VAL A 55 -1.42 6.25 -14.36
N GLU A 56 -0.75 6.58 -13.25
CA GLU A 56 0.69 6.84 -13.20
C GLU A 56 1.51 5.60 -13.62
N VAL A 57 1.15 4.40 -13.14
CA VAL A 57 1.71 3.11 -13.59
C VAL A 57 1.57 2.93 -15.10
N ALA A 58 0.39 3.20 -15.66
CA ALA A 58 0.14 3.04 -17.09
C ALA A 58 0.98 4.03 -17.92
N LEU A 59 1.12 5.28 -17.45
CA LEU A 59 1.93 6.30 -18.10
C LEU A 59 3.42 5.97 -18.05
N ALA A 60 3.95 5.55 -16.89
CA ALA A 60 5.34 5.14 -16.72
C ALA A 60 5.71 3.97 -17.64
N ALA A 61 4.82 2.96 -17.73
CA ALA A 61 4.98 1.85 -18.66
C ALA A 61 5.04 2.31 -20.12
N MET A 62 4.17 3.25 -20.51
CA MET A 62 4.15 3.80 -21.86
C MET A 62 5.40 4.63 -22.19
N ALA A 63 5.90 5.38 -21.20
CA ALA A 63 7.13 6.17 -21.31
C ALA A 63 8.40 5.30 -21.34
N LYS A 64 8.28 3.99 -21.01
CA LYS A 64 9.40 3.07 -20.76
C LYS A 64 10.32 3.54 -19.64
N ASP A 65 9.78 4.28 -18.68
CA ASP A 65 10.49 4.65 -17.46
C ASP A 65 10.39 3.50 -16.46
N ARG A 66 11.48 2.76 -16.31
CA ARG A 66 11.51 1.58 -15.44
C ARG A 66 11.53 1.97 -13.96
N GLU A 67 12.14 3.10 -13.60
CA GLU A 67 12.24 3.53 -12.21
C GLU A 67 10.88 4.00 -11.71
N GLU A 68 10.24 4.88 -12.48
CA GLU A 68 8.89 5.36 -12.19
C GLU A 68 7.90 4.19 -12.16
N LEU A 69 7.95 3.27 -13.15
CA LEU A 69 7.08 2.10 -13.15
C LEU A 69 7.19 1.26 -11.86
N ILE A 70 8.40 1.10 -11.31
CA ILE A 70 8.59 0.36 -10.05
C ILE A 70 7.97 1.12 -8.88
N ASN A 71 8.19 2.43 -8.79
CA ASN A 71 7.70 3.25 -7.69
C ASN A 71 6.17 3.35 -7.70
N GLU A 72 5.58 3.69 -8.84
CA GLU A 72 4.12 3.80 -9.00
C GLU A 72 3.43 2.44 -8.80
N SER A 73 4.07 1.34 -9.17
CA SER A 73 3.53 0.00 -8.90
C SER A 73 3.54 -0.31 -7.39
N ALA A 74 4.55 0.15 -6.66
CA ALA A 74 4.61 -0.01 -5.21
C ALA A 74 3.52 0.84 -4.52
N ASP A 75 3.32 2.09 -4.97
CA ASP A 75 2.30 2.99 -4.44
C ASP A 75 0.88 2.46 -4.75
N LEU A 76 0.66 1.94 -5.95
CA LEU A 76 -0.59 1.27 -6.32
C LEU A 76 -0.88 0.07 -5.42
N LEU A 77 0.11 -0.82 -5.20
CA LEU A 77 -0.06 -1.98 -4.33
C LEU A 77 -0.34 -1.57 -2.88
N TYR A 78 0.35 -0.55 -2.38
CA TYR A 78 0.11 0.00 -1.04
C TYR A 78 -1.32 0.53 -0.91
N HIS A 79 -1.74 1.41 -1.82
CA HIS A 79 -3.04 2.04 -1.78
C HIS A 79 -4.20 1.06 -2.00
N LEU A 80 -3.99 0.05 -2.87
CA LEU A 80 -4.95 -1.04 -3.05
C LEU A 80 -5.11 -1.87 -1.77
N THR A 81 -4.01 -2.20 -1.10
CA THR A 81 -4.06 -2.94 0.18
C THR A 81 -4.79 -2.15 1.26
N VAL A 82 -4.57 -0.83 1.36
CA VAL A 82 -5.32 0.05 2.27
C VAL A 82 -6.82 0.05 1.95
N LEU A 83 -7.19 0.10 0.67
CA LEU A 83 -8.59 0.05 0.25
C LEU A 83 -9.25 -1.27 0.64
N LEU A 84 -8.59 -2.40 0.36
CA LEU A 84 -9.09 -3.73 0.72
C LEU A 84 -9.25 -3.88 2.24
N GLN A 85 -8.34 -3.36 3.04
CA GLN A 85 -8.46 -3.34 4.50
C GLN A 85 -9.54 -2.39 5.03
N ASN A 86 -9.94 -1.38 4.25
CA ASN A 86 -11.02 -0.48 4.63
C ASN A 86 -12.42 -1.06 4.35
N GLU A 87 -12.58 -1.72 3.19
CA GLU A 87 -13.86 -2.22 2.67
C GLU A 87 -14.11 -3.71 2.92
N GLY A 88 -13.07 -4.47 3.29
CA GLY A 88 -13.12 -5.92 3.58
C GLY A 88 -13.58 -6.27 4.98
#